data_AF-A0A7L4NKV6-F1
#
_entry.id   AF-A0A7L4NKV6-F1
#
_cell.length_a   1.000
_cell.length_b   1.000
_cell.length_c   1.000
_cell.angle_alpha   90.00
_cell.angle_beta   90.00
_cell.angle_gamma   90.00
#
_symmetry.space_group_name_H-M   'P 1'
#
loop_
_entity.id
_entity.type
_entity.pdbx_description
1 polymer ?
#
loop_
_entity_poly.entity_id
_entity_poly.type
_entity_poly.pdbx_seq_one_letter_code
_entity_poly.pdbx_strand_id
1 'polypeptide(L)'
;LKEELWKIQEKLECYFGSLVGSNVYITPQGSQGLPPHYDDVEVFILQLEGEKHWRLYKPTVYLAREYNVEPEDKIGNPSHEFILKPGDLLYFPRGTIHQADTPLGISYSTHVTISTYQNNSWGDFLLDAIPGLVFATAKAEVALRRSIPRQMLMQVDVGDSTKKLSSLLRRLADHLENSRELRSSDMKKDFIMHRLPPCLGPDSDTLTPGGKLPKLDSKIRLQFRDHTVITVGPEQESSVSIMKPPSYAWGGSVWWGLGSNRRDTHMMGTEDDATREEGTAQQPQGLRFPLSYLEALKQIWSGSTVHVKELNLTSDEEKENLALSLWTECLIEVI
;
A
#
# COMPACT_ATOMS: atom_id res chain seq x y z
N LEU A 1 -14.76 -21.73 0.03
CA LEU A 1 -13.78 -21.07 0.94
C LEU A 1 -12.75 -20.24 0.17
N LYS A 2 -11.99 -20.82 -0.78
CA LYS A 2 -10.92 -20.08 -1.48
C LYS A 2 -11.42 -18.81 -2.17
N GLU A 3 -12.45 -18.85 -3.00
CA GLU A 3 -12.96 -17.65 -3.69
C GLU A 3 -13.55 -16.62 -2.73
N GLU A 4 -14.29 -17.07 -1.71
CA GLU A 4 -14.85 -16.18 -0.69
C GLU A 4 -13.79 -15.42 0.10
N LEU A 5 -12.69 -16.09 0.48
CA LEU A 5 -11.61 -15.43 1.22
C LEU A 5 -10.89 -14.37 0.36
N TRP A 6 -10.70 -14.65 -0.94
CA TRP A 6 -10.20 -13.64 -1.89
C TRP A 6 -11.12 -12.43 -1.95
N LYS A 7 -12.43 -12.65 -2.13
CA LYS A 7 -13.41 -11.56 -2.19
C LYS A 7 -13.44 -10.72 -0.91
N ILE A 8 -13.35 -11.37 0.26
CA ILE A 8 -13.29 -10.68 1.56
C ILE A 8 -12.00 -9.85 1.64
N GLN A 9 -10.83 -10.45 1.42
CA GLN A 9 -9.54 -9.76 1.52
C GLN A 9 -9.44 -8.60 0.53
N GLU A 10 -9.84 -8.78 -0.74
CA GLU A 10 -9.81 -7.73 -1.76
C GLU A 10 -10.70 -6.53 -1.37
N LYS A 11 -11.89 -6.78 -0.81
CA LYS A 11 -12.77 -5.71 -0.33
C LYS A 11 -12.20 -5.01 0.90
N LEU A 12 -11.52 -5.74 1.79
CA LEU A 12 -10.84 -5.16 2.94
C LEU A 12 -9.62 -4.33 2.50
N GLU A 13 -8.87 -4.72 1.47
CA GLU A 13 -7.78 -3.90 0.91
C GLU A 13 -8.33 -2.58 0.36
N CYS A 14 -9.49 -2.61 -0.32
CA CYS A 14 -10.17 -1.39 -0.75
C CYS A 14 -10.60 -0.51 0.43
N TYR A 15 -11.13 -1.12 1.50
CA TYR A 15 -11.60 -0.39 2.68
C TYR A 15 -10.46 0.22 3.49
N PHE A 16 -9.39 -0.53 3.73
CA PHE A 16 -8.26 -0.11 4.56
C PHE A 16 -7.22 0.72 3.81
N GLY A 17 -7.10 0.56 2.48
CA GLY A 17 -5.99 1.15 1.74
C GLY A 17 -4.63 0.59 2.18
N SER A 18 -4.60 -0.68 2.60
CA SER A 18 -3.44 -1.42 3.07
C SER A 18 -3.57 -2.87 2.60
N LEU A 19 -2.44 -3.56 2.45
CA LEU A 19 -2.45 -4.98 2.08
C LEU A 19 -3.17 -5.80 3.17
N VAL A 20 -3.88 -6.85 2.75
CA VAL A 20 -4.64 -7.70 3.67
C VAL A 20 -4.26 -9.16 3.47
N GLY A 21 -3.46 -9.71 4.38
CA GLY A 21 -3.10 -11.12 4.41
C GLY A 21 -4.11 -11.98 5.17
N SER A 22 -3.93 -13.30 5.10
CA SER A 22 -4.61 -14.19 6.04
C SER A 22 -3.85 -15.49 6.29
N ASN A 23 -4.03 -16.06 7.48
CA ASN A 23 -3.53 -17.37 7.86
C ASN A 23 -4.68 -18.19 8.45
N VAL A 24 -4.73 -19.48 8.09
CA VAL A 24 -5.71 -20.42 8.66
C VAL A 24 -5.00 -21.30 9.68
N TYR A 25 -5.54 -21.35 10.89
CA TYR A 25 -5.01 -22.14 11.98
C TYR A 25 -5.98 -23.27 12.32
N ILE A 26 -5.47 -24.50 12.28
CA ILE A 26 -6.20 -25.71 12.68
C ILE A 26 -5.46 -26.29 13.87
N THR A 27 -6.11 -26.35 15.04
CA THR A 27 -5.48 -26.80 16.30
C THR A 27 -6.23 -28.01 16.86
N PRO A 28 -5.58 -29.17 17.02
CA PRO A 28 -6.23 -30.38 17.53
C PRO A 28 -6.60 -30.27 19.01
N GLN A 29 -7.49 -31.15 19.46
CA GLN A 29 -7.97 -31.23 20.84
C GLN A 29 -6.85 -31.15 21.89
N GLY A 30 -7.08 -30.37 22.95
CA GLY A 30 -6.21 -30.34 24.13
C GLY A 30 -4.79 -29.83 23.87
N SER A 31 -4.59 -29.04 22.81
CA SER A 31 -3.28 -28.55 22.41
C SER A 31 -3.26 -27.05 22.17
N GLN A 32 -2.06 -26.47 22.30
CA GLN A 32 -1.74 -25.08 22.02
C GLN A 32 -0.67 -25.04 20.94
N GLY A 33 -0.95 -24.34 19.84
CA GLY A 33 -0.05 -24.30 18.69
C GLY A 33 1.10 -23.30 18.83
N LEU A 34 0.84 -22.16 19.46
CA LEU A 34 1.81 -21.06 19.60
C LEU A 34 1.92 -20.61 21.06
N PRO A 35 3.13 -20.25 21.54
CA PRO A 35 3.31 -19.61 22.84
C PRO A 35 2.65 -18.21 22.84
N PRO A 36 2.50 -17.56 24.01
CA PRO A 36 2.06 -16.17 24.04
C PRO A 36 2.98 -15.24 23.24
N HIS A 37 2.40 -14.39 22.42
CA HIS A 37 3.11 -13.47 21.54
C HIS A 37 2.23 -12.26 21.20
N TYR A 38 2.83 -11.24 20.60
CA TYR A 38 2.10 -10.20 19.88
C TYR A 38 2.61 -10.09 18.44
N ASP A 39 1.71 -9.66 17.55
CA ASP A 39 2.01 -9.42 16.14
C ASP A 39 2.27 -7.93 15.87
N ASP A 40 2.80 -7.66 14.67
CA ASP A 40 3.07 -6.33 14.09
C ASP A 40 1.94 -5.81 13.18
N VAL A 41 0.79 -6.50 13.18
CA VAL A 41 -0.36 -6.26 12.31
C VAL A 41 -1.65 -6.09 13.12
N GLU A 42 -2.61 -5.36 12.55
CA GLU A 42 -3.98 -5.35 13.04
C GLU A 42 -4.65 -6.66 12.61
N VAL A 43 -5.31 -7.37 13.53
CA VAL A 43 -5.86 -8.70 13.25
C VAL A 43 -7.36 -8.81 13.50
N PHE A 44 -8.03 -9.52 12.59
CA PHE A 44 -9.42 -9.93 12.69
C PHE A 44 -9.49 -11.45 12.62
N ILE A 45 -9.93 -12.09 13.69
CA ILE A 45 -10.02 -13.53 13.82
C ILE A 45 -11.47 -13.93 13.66
N LEU A 46 -11.76 -14.77 12.68
CA LEU A 46 -13.08 -15.36 12.47
C LEU A 46 -13.00 -16.85 12.80
N GLN A 47 -13.73 -17.26 13.84
CA GLN A 47 -13.82 -18.67 14.23
C GLN A 47 -14.72 -19.41 13.23
N LEU A 48 -14.17 -20.44 12.58
CA LEU A 48 -14.85 -21.18 11.51
C LEU A 48 -15.47 -22.48 12.01
N GLU A 49 -14.72 -23.24 12.81
CA GLU A 49 -15.13 -24.58 13.27
C GLU A 49 -14.64 -24.84 14.69
N GLY A 50 -15.38 -25.64 15.46
CA GLY A 50 -15.04 -25.97 16.84
C GLY A 50 -14.99 -24.76 17.77
N GLU A 51 -14.36 -24.93 18.93
CA GLU A 51 -14.23 -23.89 19.94
C GLU A 51 -12.75 -23.68 20.33
N LYS A 52 -12.35 -22.44 20.60
CA LYS A 52 -10.99 -22.10 21.03
C LYS A 52 -10.99 -21.21 22.26
N HIS A 53 -10.18 -21.55 23.25
CA HIS A 53 -9.95 -20.74 24.43
C HIS A 53 -8.90 -19.68 24.14
N TRP A 54 -9.27 -18.41 24.29
CA TRP A 54 -8.42 -17.26 24.01
C TRP A 54 -8.15 -16.47 25.27
N ARG A 55 -6.89 -16.08 25.45
CA ARG A 55 -6.43 -15.18 26.52
C ARG A 55 -5.69 -14.00 25.89
N LEU A 56 -6.15 -12.79 26.18
CA LEU A 56 -5.56 -11.54 25.72
C LEU A 56 -4.97 -10.76 26.89
N TYR A 57 -3.79 -10.19 26.71
CA TYR A 57 -3.04 -9.48 27.75
C TYR A 57 -2.73 -8.06 27.31
N LYS A 58 -2.36 -7.21 28.27
CA LYS A 58 -1.92 -5.86 27.95
C LYS A 58 -0.59 -5.91 27.18
N PRO A 59 -0.39 -5.02 26.19
CA PRO A 59 0.85 -4.96 25.44
C PRO A 59 2.04 -4.59 26.35
N THR A 60 3.17 -5.29 26.18
CA THR A 60 4.48 -4.83 26.67
C THR A 60 5.02 -3.70 25.79
N VAL A 61 4.71 -3.74 24.49
CA VAL A 61 4.98 -2.70 23.50
C VAL A 61 3.67 -2.30 22.82
N TYR A 62 3.17 -1.10 23.13
CA TYR A 62 1.93 -0.60 22.54
C TYR A 62 2.12 -0.31 21.05
N LEU A 63 1.21 -0.81 20.21
CA LEU A 63 1.25 -0.64 18.76
C LEU A 63 2.59 -1.09 18.14
N ALA A 64 3.09 -2.23 18.62
CA ALA A 64 4.35 -2.83 18.20
C ALA A 64 4.46 -2.90 16.67
N ARG A 65 5.66 -2.61 16.16
CA ARG A 65 5.98 -2.65 14.73
C ARG A 65 6.69 -3.93 14.32
N GLU A 66 6.96 -4.79 15.28
CA GLU A 66 7.69 -6.05 15.12
C GLU A 66 6.93 -7.13 15.88
N TYR A 67 7.08 -8.37 15.42
CA TYR A 67 6.57 -9.54 16.12
C TYR A 67 7.48 -9.90 17.31
N ASN A 68 6.90 -10.37 18.42
CA ASN A 68 7.69 -10.92 19.52
C ASN A 68 6.95 -12.02 20.29
N VAL A 69 7.69 -13.05 20.72
CA VAL A 69 7.23 -14.03 21.70
C VAL A 69 7.48 -13.49 23.11
N GLU A 70 6.49 -13.60 23.98
CA GLU A 70 6.56 -13.10 25.35
C GLU A 70 6.53 -14.27 26.35
N PRO A 71 7.44 -14.27 27.35
CA PRO A 71 7.47 -15.34 28.32
C PRO A 71 6.30 -15.21 29.32
N GLU A 72 5.60 -16.33 29.57
CA GLU A 72 4.35 -16.36 30.37
C GLU A 72 4.48 -15.76 31.78
N ASP A 73 5.66 -15.84 32.39
CA ASP A 73 5.93 -15.28 33.71
C ASP A 73 6.01 -13.74 33.73
N LYS A 74 6.06 -13.08 32.56
CA LYS A 74 6.19 -11.62 32.43
C LYS A 74 4.94 -10.90 31.90
N ILE A 75 3.96 -11.63 31.37
CA ILE A 75 2.76 -11.03 30.74
C ILE A 75 1.63 -10.72 31.73
N GLY A 76 1.74 -11.25 32.96
CA GLY A 76 0.75 -11.04 34.02
C GLY A 76 -0.58 -11.77 33.77
N ASN A 77 -1.67 -11.25 34.35
CA ASN A 77 -3.00 -11.85 34.19
C ASN A 77 -3.67 -11.43 32.86
N PRO A 78 -4.48 -12.31 32.24
CA PRO A 78 -5.27 -11.94 31.08
C PRO A 78 -6.15 -10.73 31.38
N SER A 79 -6.15 -9.76 30.45
CA SER A 79 -7.12 -8.67 30.43
C SER A 79 -8.51 -9.15 30.00
N HIS A 80 -8.54 -10.15 29.12
CA HIS A 80 -9.75 -10.80 28.63
C HIS A 80 -9.48 -12.30 28.46
N GLU A 81 -10.47 -13.12 28.78
CA GLU A 81 -10.41 -14.57 28.67
C GLU A 81 -11.80 -15.09 28.27
N PHE A 82 -11.90 -15.84 27.18
CA PHE A 82 -13.17 -16.27 26.61
C PHE A 82 -13.00 -17.46 25.66
N ILE A 83 -14.12 -18.08 25.29
CA ILE A 83 -14.19 -19.14 24.27
C ILE A 83 -14.81 -18.55 23.00
N LEU A 84 -14.13 -18.66 21.87
CA LEU A 84 -14.71 -18.37 20.55
C LEU A 84 -15.40 -19.61 19.98
N LYS A 85 -16.56 -19.41 19.36
CA LYS A 85 -17.38 -20.42 18.68
C LYS A 85 -17.61 -20.05 17.22
N PRO A 86 -18.04 -20.97 16.35
CA PRO A 86 -18.20 -20.69 14.93
C PRO A 86 -19.11 -19.50 14.67
N GLY A 87 -18.61 -18.53 13.90
CA GLY A 87 -19.29 -17.27 13.60
C GLY A 87 -18.90 -16.08 14.49
N ASP A 88 -18.20 -16.32 15.61
CA ASP A 88 -17.66 -15.24 16.43
C ASP A 88 -16.48 -14.55 15.73
N LEU A 89 -16.39 -13.24 15.94
CA LEU A 89 -15.31 -12.39 15.42
C LEU A 89 -14.59 -11.70 16.57
N LEU A 90 -13.26 -11.81 16.58
CA LEU A 90 -12.37 -11.14 17.52
C LEU A 90 -11.46 -10.16 16.78
N TYR A 91 -11.31 -8.97 17.32
CA TYR A 91 -10.34 -7.98 16.86
C TYR A 91 -9.46 -7.54 18.02
N PHE A 92 -8.17 -7.36 17.75
CA PHE A 92 -7.26 -6.63 18.61
C PHE A 92 -6.15 -5.94 17.80
N PRO A 93 -5.62 -4.80 18.28
CA PRO A 93 -4.55 -4.09 17.61
C PRO A 93 -3.20 -4.78 17.81
N ARG A 94 -2.24 -4.46 16.92
CA ARG A 94 -0.85 -4.93 17.03
C ARG A 94 -0.22 -4.59 18.39
N GLY A 95 0.67 -5.45 18.85
CA GLY A 95 1.23 -5.40 20.21
C GLY A 95 0.36 -6.05 21.30
N THR A 96 -0.92 -6.33 21.04
CA THR A 96 -1.76 -7.08 22.00
C THR A 96 -1.24 -8.51 22.13
N ILE A 97 -0.74 -8.85 23.32
CA ILE A 97 -0.26 -10.20 23.61
C ILE A 97 -1.45 -11.14 23.67
N HIS A 98 -1.35 -12.29 23.04
CA HIS A 98 -2.40 -13.28 23.01
C HIS A 98 -1.85 -14.71 22.96
N GLN A 99 -2.67 -15.64 23.42
CA GLN A 99 -2.47 -17.07 23.19
C GLN A 99 -3.81 -17.79 23.14
N ALA A 100 -3.82 -18.96 22.50
CA ALA A 100 -5.02 -19.75 22.37
C ALA A 100 -4.78 -21.26 22.33
N ASP A 101 -5.66 -22.01 22.98
CA ASP A 101 -5.63 -23.46 23.07
C ASP A 101 -7.01 -24.07 22.74
N THR A 102 -7.04 -25.29 22.21
CA THR A 102 -8.30 -26.01 21.97
C THR A 102 -8.67 -26.78 23.24
N PRO A 103 -9.84 -26.52 23.87
CA PRO A 103 -10.23 -27.19 25.11
C PRO A 103 -10.32 -28.72 25.01
N LEU A 104 -10.14 -29.41 26.13
CA LEU A 104 -10.44 -30.84 26.23
C LEU A 104 -11.94 -31.07 25.96
N GLY A 105 -12.27 -32.05 25.11
CA GLY A 105 -13.64 -32.38 24.71
C GLY A 105 -14.03 -31.81 23.34
N ILE A 106 -13.25 -30.87 22.80
CA ILE A 106 -13.42 -30.31 21.46
C ILE A 106 -12.43 -30.96 20.51
N SER A 107 -12.90 -31.65 19.46
CA SER A 107 -12.04 -32.44 18.56
C SER A 107 -10.94 -31.62 17.88
N TYR A 108 -11.27 -30.42 17.42
CA TYR A 108 -10.35 -29.46 16.80
C TYR A 108 -10.99 -28.07 16.81
N SER A 109 -10.16 -27.05 16.58
CA SER A 109 -10.60 -25.67 16.32
C SER A 109 -9.99 -25.19 15.00
N THR A 110 -10.80 -24.54 14.17
CA THR A 110 -10.36 -23.86 12.95
C THR A 110 -10.75 -22.38 13.01
N HIS A 111 -9.78 -21.48 12.83
CA HIS A 111 -10.06 -20.06 12.60
C HIS A 111 -9.22 -19.52 11.45
N VAL A 112 -9.69 -18.43 10.85
CA VAL A 112 -8.89 -17.61 9.93
C VAL A 112 -8.54 -16.30 10.62
N THR A 113 -7.27 -15.95 10.60
CA THR A 113 -6.78 -14.63 11.00
C THR A 113 -6.58 -13.82 9.74
N ILE A 114 -7.30 -12.73 9.61
CA ILE A 114 -7.15 -11.73 8.54
C ILE A 114 -6.33 -10.58 9.12
N SER A 115 -5.22 -10.23 8.50
CA SER A 115 -4.25 -9.26 9.02
C SER A 115 -4.01 -8.11 8.04
N THR A 116 -3.78 -6.91 8.57
CA THR A 116 -3.52 -5.71 7.75
C THR A 116 -2.66 -4.69 8.51
N TYR A 117 -2.35 -3.55 7.89
CA TYR A 117 -1.66 -2.42 8.51
C TYR A 117 -0.20 -2.66 8.94
N GLN A 118 0.45 -3.71 8.41
CA GLN A 118 1.89 -3.91 8.59
C GLN A 118 2.66 -2.70 8.02
N ASN A 119 3.59 -2.13 8.80
CA ASN A 119 4.41 -0.98 8.39
C ASN A 119 3.62 0.20 7.79
N ASN A 120 2.38 0.40 8.25
CA ASN A 120 1.48 1.45 7.75
C ASN A 120 1.23 2.54 8.81
N SER A 121 2.31 2.99 9.48
CA SER A 121 2.24 3.99 10.55
C SER A 121 2.58 5.40 10.07
N TRP A 122 2.32 6.42 10.90
CA TRP A 122 2.80 7.79 10.63
C TRP A 122 4.32 7.89 10.51
N GLY A 123 5.08 7.02 11.20
CA GLY A 123 6.53 6.96 11.07
C GLY A 123 6.96 6.49 9.68
N ASP A 124 6.28 5.47 9.16
CA ASP A 124 6.52 4.94 7.80
C ASP A 124 6.17 5.96 6.74
N PHE A 125 4.99 6.58 6.88
CA PHE A 125 4.56 7.63 5.96
C PHE A 125 5.46 8.87 5.99
N LEU A 126 6.00 9.23 7.17
CA LEU A 126 6.98 10.30 7.28
C LEU A 126 8.29 9.95 6.56
N LEU A 127 8.78 8.70 6.72
CA LEU A 127 9.97 8.21 6.02
C LEU A 127 9.76 8.14 4.50
N ASP A 128 8.56 7.79 4.03
CA ASP A 128 8.18 7.80 2.62
C ASP A 128 8.17 9.24 2.04
N ALA A 129 7.64 10.20 2.80
CA ALA A 129 7.48 11.58 2.34
C ALA A 129 8.78 12.40 2.35
N ILE A 130 9.68 12.17 3.32
CA ILE A 130 10.89 12.99 3.51
C ILE A 130 11.80 13.00 2.27
N PRO A 131 12.18 11.87 1.64
CA PRO A 131 13.06 11.86 0.48
C PRO A 131 12.53 12.74 -0.65
N GLY A 132 11.26 12.58 -1.02
CA GLY A 132 10.61 13.39 -2.06
C GLY A 132 10.63 14.88 -1.73
N LEU A 133 10.36 15.24 -0.47
CA LEU A 133 10.39 16.62 0.01
C LEU A 133 11.80 17.22 -0.01
N VAL A 134 12.82 16.43 0.38
CA VAL A 134 14.23 16.84 0.33
C VAL A 134 14.65 17.10 -1.11
N PHE A 135 14.37 16.19 -2.03
CA PHE A 135 14.72 16.35 -3.44
C PHE A 135 14.00 17.53 -4.10
N ALA A 136 12.71 17.72 -3.82
CA ALA A 136 11.95 18.86 -4.34
C ALA A 136 12.49 20.19 -3.80
N THR A 137 12.67 20.31 -2.48
CA THR A 137 13.18 21.53 -1.84
C THR A 137 14.61 21.82 -2.28
N ALA A 138 15.43 20.78 -2.47
CA ALA A 138 16.78 20.91 -3.00
C ALA A 138 16.85 21.39 -4.44
N LYS A 139 15.75 21.56 -5.19
CA LYS A 139 15.75 22.27 -6.48
C LYS A 139 15.84 23.78 -6.28
N ALA A 140 15.08 24.33 -5.32
CA ALA A 140 15.04 25.76 -5.02
C ALA A 140 16.12 26.19 -4.00
N GLU A 141 16.44 25.35 -3.02
CA GLU A 141 17.31 25.72 -1.91
C GLU A 141 18.73 25.14 -2.01
N VAL A 142 19.72 26.01 -2.19
CA VAL A 142 21.14 25.62 -2.19
C VAL A 142 21.60 25.04 -0.84
N ALA A 143 20.92 25.37 0.26
CA ALA A 143 21.30 24.91 1.60
C ALA A 143 21.27 23.38 1.74
N LEU A 144 20.37 22.70 1.04
CA LEU A 144 20.27 21.23 0.98
C LEU A 144 21.27 20.60 0.01
N ARG A 145 21.83 21.38 -0.93
CA ARG A 145 22.83 20.91 -1.90
C ARG A 145 24.28 21.11 -1.46
N ARG A 146 24.51 21.87 -0.38
CA ARG A 146 25.86 22.11 0.15
C ARG A 146 26.41 20.82 0.76
N SER A 147 27.67 20.51 0.45
CA SER A 147 28.38 19.37 1.02
C SER A 147 28.45 19.45 2.55
N ILE A 148 28.36 18.29 3.20
CA ILE A 148 28.71 18.15 4.61
C ILE A 148 30.20 18.46 4.85
N PRO A 149 30.61 18.89 6.05
CA PRO A 149 32.01 19.08 6.40
C PRO A 149 32.88 17.84 6.12
N ARG A 150 34.15 18.08 5.77
CA ARG A 150 35.14 17.01 5.55
C ARG A 150 35.27 16.14 6.80
N GLN A 151 35.41 14.83 6.61
CA GLN A 151 35.56 13.84 7.69
C GLN A 151 34.41 13.80 8.70
N MET A 152 33.27 14.47 8.46
CA MET A 152 32.14 14.47 9.38
C MET A 152 31.61 13.04 9.65
N LEU A 153 31.59 12.18 8.64
CA LEU A 153 31.18 10.77 8.79
C LEU A 153 32.15 9.91 9.62
N MET A 154 33.36 10.42 9.90
CA MET A 154 34.38 9.73 10.70
C MET A 154 34.37 10.18 12.17
N GLN A 155 33.53 11.15 12.52
CA GLN A 155 33.43 11.66 13.89
C GLN A 155 32.48 10.79 14.72
N VAL A 156 32.84 10.57 16.00
CA VAL A 156 32.03 9.81 16.96
C VAL A 156 30.90 10.67 17.54
N ASP A 157 31.09 11.99 17.60
CA ASP A 157 30.09 12.94 18.10
C ASP A 157 29.30 13.58 16.95
N VAL A 158 27.99 13.68 17.13
CA VAL A 158 26.99 14.20 16.18
C VAL A 158 26.62 15.66 16.50
N GLY A 159 27.13 16.22 17.60
CA GLY A 159 26.73 17.50 18.19
C GLY A 159 26.72 18.68 17.22
N ASP A 160 27.77 18.84 16.40
CA ASP A 160 27.88 19.96 15.46
C ASP A 160 26.86 19.91 14.31
N SER A 161 26.37 18.72 13.96
CA SER A 161 25.41 18.54 12.88
C SER A 161 23.95 18.69 13.33
N THR A 162 23.67 18.51 14.62
CA THR A 162 22.31 18.49 15.17
C THR A 162 21.57 19.82 14.93
N LYS A 163 22.24 20.95 15.15
CA LYS A 163 21.66 22.29 14.90
C LYS A 163 21.35 22.50 13.42
N LYS A 164 22.25 22.05 12.54
CA LYS A 164 22.09 22.18 11.09
C LYS A 164 20.93 21.31 10.59
N LEU A 165 20.86 20.04 11.01
CA LEU A 165 19.77 19.13 10.68
C LEU A 165 18.42 19.66 11.19
N SER A 166 18.36 20.12 12.44
CA SER A 166 17.14 20.73 13.01
C SER A 166 16.67 21.94 12.20
N SER A 167 17.59 22.79 11.73
CA SER A 167 17.25 23.91 10.85
C SER A 167 16.70 23.45 9.50
N LEU A 168 17.24 22.38 8.92
CA LEU A 168 16.76 21.84 7.65
C LEU A 168 15.38 21.20 7.81
N LEU A 169 15.16 20.44 8.88
CA LEU A 169 13.86 19.83 9.18
C LEU A 169 12.74 20.87 9.34
N ARG A 170 13.00 21.99 10.04
CA ARG A 170 12.04 23.09 10.14
C ARG A 170 11.69 23.69 8.78
N ARG A 171 12.68 23.91 7.91
CA ARG A 171 12.44 24.41 6.55
C ARG A 171 11.61 23.43 5.71
N LEU A 172 11.89 22.13 5.83
CA LEU A 172 11.10 21.10 5.16
C LEU A 172 9.65 21.14 5.66
N ALA A 173 9.43 21.31 6.98
CA ALA A 173 8.09 21.50 7.53
C ALA A 173 7.39 22.75 6.98
N ASP A 174 8.09 23.90 6.95
CA ASP A 174 7.54 25.14 6.38
C ASP A 174 7.17 24.96 4.90
N HIS A 175 8.02 24.27 4.12
CA HIS A 175 7.74 23.97 2.71
C HIS A 175 6.57 23.00 2.55
N LEU A 176 6.46 22.00 3.43
CA LEU A 176 5.35 21.05 3.46
C LEU A 176 4.00 21.74 3.70
N GLU A 177 3.95 22.71 4.62
CA GLU A 177 2.72 23.46 4.92
C GLU A 177 2.29 24.39 3.77
N ASN A 178 3.26 24.94 3.05
CA ASN A 178 3.02 25.93 1.99
C ASN A 178 2.88 25.32 0.59
N SER A 179 3.21 24.04 0.40
CA SER A 179 3.12 23.33 -0.88
C SER A 179 1.99 22.30 -0.89
N ARG A 180 1.14 22.34 -1.93
CA ARG A 180 0.13 21.30 -2.21
C ARG A 180 0.57 20.33 -3.29
N GLU A 181 1.88 20.16 -3.45
CA GLU A 181 2.45 19.34 -4.51
C GLU A 181 2.15 17.86 -4.26
N LEU A 182 1.69 17.17 -5.31
CA LEU A 182 1.62 15.72 -5.30
C LEU A 182 3.05 15.18 -5.29
N ARG A 183 3.33 14.18 -4.46
CA ARG A 183 4.67 13.60 -4.28
C ARG A 183 4.69 12.14 -4.69
N SER A 184 5.88 11.66 -5.08
CA SER A 184 6.13 10.22 -5.16
C SER A 184 5.90 9.63 -3.78
N SER A 185 5.32 8.45 -3.76
CA SER A 185 5.16 7.64 -2.57
C SER A 185 5.43 6.21 -2.98
N ASP A 186 6.43 5.61 -2.35
CA ASP A 186 6.80 4.22 -2.57
C ASP A 186 5.82 3.31 -1.82
N MET A 187 5.28 3.74 -0.68
CA MET A 187 4.15 3.04 -0.02
C MET A 187 2.94 2.88 -0.95
N LYS A 188 2.59 3.93 -1.71
CA LYS A 188 1.50 3.86 -2.71
C LYS A 188 1.79 2.85 -3.83
N LYS A 189 3.04 2.79 -4.29
CA LYS A 189 3.46 1.85 -5.33
C LYS A 189 3.47 0.42 -4.79
N ASP A 190 4.00 0.22 -3.60
CA ASP A 190 4.04 -1.07 -2.92
C ASP A 190 2.62 -1.65 -2.76
N PHE A 191 1.70 -0.86 -2.21
CA PHE A 191 0.30 -1.28 -2.04
C PHE A 191 -0.34 -1.73 -3.37
N ILE A 192 -0.22 -0.93 -4.42
CA ILE A 192 -0.89 -1.24 -5.69
C ILE A 192 -0.24 -2.41 -6.44
N MET A 193 1.06 -2.64 -6.26
CA MET A 193 1.78 -3.76 -6.88
C MET A 193 1.51 -5.09 -6.18
N HIS A 194 1.28 -5.08 -4.87
CA HIS A 194 1.22 -6.30 -4.07
C HIS A 194 -0.18 -6.70 -3.61
N ARG A 195 -1.21 -5.87 -3.85
CA ARG A 195 -2.60 -6.16 -3.49
C ARG A 195 -3.24 -7.26 -4.36
N LEU A 196 -4.39 -7.78 -3.95
CA LEU A 196 -5.20 -8.69 -4.76
C LEU A 196 -5.80 -8.00 -5.99
N PRO A 197 -5.96 -8.73 -7.11
CA PRO A 197 -6.75 -8.25 -8.23
C PRO A 197 -8.24 -8.17 -7.86
N PRO A 198 -9.03 -7.33 -8.56
CA PRO A 198 -10.49 -7.28 -8.39
C PRO A 198 -11.12 -8.67 -8.54
N CYS A 199 -11.99 -9.05 -7.60
CA CYS A 199 -12.73 -10.31 -7.69
C CYS A 199 -13.97 -10.14 -8.58
N LEU A 200 -13.86 -10.48 -9.86
CA LEU A 200 -14.88 -10.25 -10.90
C LEU A 200 -15.77 -11.48 -11.17
N GLY A 201 -16.05 -12.30 -10.16
CA GLY A 201 -16.90 -13.49 -10.34
C GLY A 201 -16.31 -14.54 -11.30
N PRO A 202 -17.03 -15.66 -11.53
CA PRO A 202 -16.49 -16.85 -12.19
C PRO A 202 -16.31 -16.76 -13.72
N ASP A 203 -16.89 -15.75 -14.39
CA ASP A 203 -16.87 -15.62 -15.86
C ASP A 203 -15.92 -14.51 -16.38
N SER A 204 -15.14 -13.88 -15.52
CA SER A 204 -14.31 -12.71 -15.85
C SER A 204 -12.84 -12.91 -15.48
N ASP A 205 -12.22 -13.96 -16.03
CA ASP A 205 -10.79 -14.25 -15.81
C ASP A 205 -9.85 -13.19 -16.42
N THR A 206 -10.34 -12.35 -17.35
CA THR A 206 -9.57 -11.28 -17.96
C THR A 206 -10.38 -10.00 -18.11
N LEU A 207 -9.85 -8.90 -17.57
CA LEU A 207 -10.34 -7.55 -17.81
C LEU A 207 -10.05 -7.17 -19.27
N THR A 208 -11.04 -7.34 -20.14
CA THR A 208 -10.97 -6.88 -21.54
C THR A 208 -11.80 -5.62 -21.71
N PRO A 209 -11.29 -4.56 -22.36
CA PRO A 209 -12.06 -3.35 -22.61
C PRO A 209 -13.35 -3.65 -23.37
N GLY A 210 -14.48 -3.40 -22.72
CA GLY A 210 -15.81 -3.61 -23.27
C GLY A 210 -16.50 -2.30 -23.64
N GLY A 211 -17.63 -2.41 -24.33
CA GLY A 211 -18.51 -1.28 -24.62
C GLY A 211 -18.07 -0.42 -25.81
N LYS A 212 -18.48 0.85 -25.81
CA LYS A 212 -18.17 1.80 -26.89
C LYS A 212 -16.81 2.44 -26.66
N LEU A 213 -16.09 2.66 -27.73
CA LEU A 213 -14.82 3.39 -27.72
C LEU A 213 -15.08 4.87 -27.37
N PRO A 214 -14.36 5.45 -26.40
CA PRO A 214 -14.58 6.83 -25.97
C PRO A 214 -14.19 7.83 -27.07
N LYS A 215 -15.02 8.86 -27.23
CA LYS A 215 -14.83 9.98 -28.16
C LYS A 215 -14.97 11.31 -27.42
N LEU A 216 -14.62 12.42 -28.06
CA LEU A 216 -14.70 13.76 -27.46
C LEU A 216 -16.10 14.11 -26.89
N ASP A 217 -17.17 13.67 -27.54
CA ASP A 217 -18.55 13.90 -27.12
C ASP A 217 -19.06 12.88 -26.07
N SER A 218 -18.27 11.83 -25.80
CA SER A 218 -18.64 10.77 -24.86
C SER A 218 -18.67 11.26 -23.42
N LYS A 219 -19.50 10.59 -22.62
CA LYS A 219 -19.53 10.72 -21.18
C LYS A 219 -18.86 9.49 -20.57
N ILE A 220 -17.86 9.68 -19.73
CA ILE A 220 -17.06 8.61 -19.15
C ILE A 220 -17.23 8.55 -17.63
N ARG A 221 -17.03 7.35 -17.07
CA ARG A 221 -16.99 7.10 -15.62
C ARG A 221 -15.82 6.22 -15.27
N LEU A 222 -15.18 6.54 -14.14
CA LEU A 222 -14.11 5.75 -13.54
C LEU A 222 -14.65 4.40 -13.05
N GLN A 223 -14.03 3.31 -13.49
CA GLN A 223 -14.20 1.97 -12.95
C GLN A 223 -13.04 1.65 -11.99
N PHE A 224 -13.25 0.70 -11.07
CA PHE A 224 -12.19 0.19 -10.19
C PHE A 224 -11.40 1.28 -9.44
N ARG A 225 -12.12 2.32 -8.98
CA ARG A 225 -11.53 3.47 -8.27
C ARG A 225 -10.63 3.03 -7.12
N ASP A 226 -11.12 2.13 -6.27
CA ASP A 226 -10.38 1.68 -5.09
C ASP A 226 -9.23 0.72 -5.42
N HIS A 227 -9.04 0.37 -6.70
CA HIS A 227 -7.94 -0.44 -7.26
C HIS A 227 -6.97 0.39 -8.09
N THR A 228 -7.06 1.71 -8.00
CA THR A 228 -6.25 2.63 -8.79
C THR A 228 -5.50 3.57 -7.84
N VAL A 229 -4.31 4.00 -8.24
CA VAL A 229 -3.54 5.01 -7.49
C VAL A 229 -3.00 6.04 -8.46
N ILE A 230 -3.05 7.31 -8.06
CA ILE A 230 -2.37 8.42 -8.72
C ILE A 230 -1.15 8.79 -7.89
N THR A 231 0.04 8.67 -8.49
CA THR A 231 1.32 9.07 -7.90
C THR A 231 2.19 9.73 -8.97
N VAL A 232 3.14 10.56 -8.54
CA VAL A 232 4.12 11.15 -9.46
C VAL A 232 5.46 10.46 -9.30
N GLY A 233 6.05 10.01 -10.40
CA GLY A 233 7.39 9.43 -10.40
C GLY A 233 8.38 10.32 -11.16
N PRO A 234 9.69 10.13 -10.93
CA PRO A 234 10.68 10.63 -11.88
C PRO A 234 10.42 10.05 -13.27
N GLU A 235 10.61 10.84 -14.33
CA GLU A 235 10.70 10.30 -15.69
C GLU A 235 11.86 9.28 -15.73
N GLN A 236 11.55 8.00 -15.90
CA GLN A 236 12.57 7.04 -16.34
C GLN A 236 12.88 7.39 -17.79
N GLU A 237 14.11 7.86 -18.06
CA GLU A 237 14.64 7.87 -19.41
C GLU A 237 14.56 6.44 -19.95
N SER A 238 13.70 6.20 -20.94
CA SER A 238 13.87 5.05 -21.81
C SER A 238 15.28 5.13 -22.39
N SER A 239 16.05 4.05 -22.31
CA SER A 239 17.47 3.93 -22.67
C SER A 239 17.79 4.16 -24.17
N VAL A 240 16.95 4.89 -24.91
CA VAL A 240 17.11 5.16 -26.34
C VAL A 240 16.80 6.63 -26.65
N SER A 241 17.66 7.56 -26.23
CA SER A 241 17.72 8.92 -26.79
C SER A 241 18.96 9.68 -26.28
N ILE A 242 20.11 9.48 -26.92
CA ILE A 242 21.38 10.17 -26.62
C ILE A 242 21.42 11.63 -27.17
N MET A 243 20.30 12.20 -27.60
CA MET A 243 20.28 13.53 -28.23
C MET A 243 19.15 14.43 -27.75
N LYS A 244 19.12 14.72 -26.45
CA LYS A 244 18.64 16.02 -25.95
C LYS A 244 19.59 16.50 -24.86
N PRO A 245 20.02 17.78 -24.85
CA PRO A 245 20.76 18.32 -23.71
C PRO A 245 19.89 18.15 -22.45
N PRO A 246 20.49 17.90 -21.28
CA PRO A 246 19.75 17.73 -20.03
C PRO A 246 19.22 19.08 -19.58
N SER A 247 18.21 19.60 -20.27
CA SER A 247 17.25 20.48 -19.64
C SER A 247 16.64 19.64 -18.52
N TYR A 248 16.74 20.13 -17.28
CA TYR A 248 16.18 19.56 -16.05
C TYR A 248 14.64 19.44 -16.11
N ALA A 249 14.11 18.71 -17.09
CA ALA A 249 12.74 18.33 -17.25
C ALA A 249 12.53 17.04 -16.46
N TRP A 250 12.56 17.15 -15.13
CA TRP A 250 11.91 16.16 -14.28
C TRP A 250 10.41 16.43 -14.36
N GLY A 251 9.80 16.17 -15.53
CA GLY A 251 8.36 16.11 -15.67
C GLY A 251 7.89 14.93 -14.84
N GLY A 252 7.03 15.17 -13.85
CA GLY A 252 6.44 14.05 -13.12
C GLY A 252 5.62 13.20 -14.09
N SER A 253 5.86 11.89 -14.12
CA SER A 253 4.92 10.98 -14.78
C SER A 253 3.82 10.64 -13.80
N VAL A 254 2.56 10.83 -14.21
CA VAL A 254 1.44 10.34 -13.41
C VAL A 254 1.26 8.86 -13.71
N TRP A 255 1.50 8.02 -12.70
CA TRP A 255 1.22 6.59 -12.80
C TRP A 255 -0.25 6.35 -12.46
N TRP A 256 -0.91 5.55 -13.29
CA TRP A 256 -2.29 5.12 -13.12
C TRP A 256 -2.38 3.66 -13.58
N GLY A 257 -2.57 2.73 -12.66
CA GLY A 257 -2.58 1.30 -12.97
C GLY A 257 -3.66 0.55 -12.21
N LEU A 258 -4.32 -0.36 -12.92
CA LEU A 258 -5.00 -1.52 -12.36
C LEU A 258 -3.90 -2.55 -12.15
N GLY A 259 -3.75 -3.08 -10.94
CA GLY A 259 -2.77 -4.13 -10.72
C GLY A 259 -3.10 -5.32 -11.62
N SER A 260 -2.26 -5.63 -12.61
CA SER A 260 -2.20 -6.96 -13.26
C SER A 260 -1.67 -8.01 -12.29
N ASN A 261 -2.15 -7.93 -11.05
CA ASN A 261 -1.66 -8.65 -9.92
C ASN A 261 -2.26 -10.03 -9.98
N ARG A 262 -1.49 -11.02 -9.57
CA ARG A 262 -1.95 -12.39 -9.56
C ARG A 262 -2.27 -12.79 -8.14
N ARG A 263 -3.43 -13.42 -7.99
CA ARG A 263 -3.88 -13.94 -6.71
C ARG A 263 -2.92 -15.01 -6.15
N ASP A 264 -2.32 -15.83 -7.00
CA ASP A 264 -1.46 -16.96 -6.59
C ASP A 264 -0.11 -16.52 -5.99
N THR A 265 0.30 -15.26 -6.20
CA THR A 265 1.53 -14.68 -5.65
C THR A 265 1.26 -13.64 -4.55
N HIS A 266 -0.01 -13.46 -4.13
CA HIS A 266 -0.40 -12.47 -3.13
C HIS A 266 0.20 -12.81 -1.75
N MET A 267 0.92 -11.85 -1.13
CA MET A 267 1.56 -11.98 0.19
C MET A 267 2.56 -13.13 0.35
N MET A 268 3.04 -13.73 -0.75
CA MET A 268 3.98 -14.86 -0.70
C MET A 268 5.45 -14.42 -0.57
N GLY A 269 5.73 -13.12 -0.73
CA GLY A 269 7.09 -12.62 -0.89
C GLY A 269 7.72 -13.10 -2.20
N THR A 270 8.77 -12.41 -2.65
CA THR A 270 9.59 -12.85 -3.78
C THR A 270 10.69 -13.77 -3.26
N GLU A 271 10.44 -15.08 -3.16
CA GLU A 271 11.52 -16.07 -2.93
C GLU A 271 12.60 -16.08 -4.04
N ASP A 272 12.44 -15.27 -5.09
CA ASP A 272 13.35 -15.15 -6.25
C ASP A 272 14.25 -13.89 -6.27
N ASP A 273 14.18 -12.97 -5.30
CA ASP A 273 14.97 -11.72 -5.42
C ASP A 273 16.48 -11.90 -5.13
N ALA A 274 16.91 -13.05 -4.62
CA ALA A 274 18.33 -13.38 -4.49
C ALA A 274 18.94 -13.94 -5.81
N THR A 275 18.12 -14.31 -6.80
CA THR A 275 18.56 -14.91 -8.08
C THR A 275 18.13 -14.11 -9.31
N ARG A 276 17.26 -13.10 -9.16
CA ARG A 276 16.91 -12.18 -10.24
C ARG A 276 18.03 -11.15 -10.39
N GLU A 277 18.73 -11.21 -11.53
CA GLU A 277 19.61 -10.13 -11.99
C GLU A 277 18.90 -8.78 -11.83
N GLU A 278 19.63 -7.75 -11.40
CA GLU A 278 19.21 -6.35 -11.13
C GLU A 278 18.43 -5.63 -12.28
N GLY A 279 18.00 -6.35 -13.32
CA GLY A 279 17.20 -5.86 -14.45
C GLY A 279 15.81 -6.48 -14.63
N THR A 280 15.35 -7.39 -13.77
CA THR A 280 14.04 -8.07 -13.94
C THR A 280 13.03 -7.86 -12.81
N ALA A 281 13.18 -6.79 -12.02
CA ALA A 281 12.07 -6.31 -11.20
C ALA A 281 10.85 -6.09 -12.11
N GLN A 282 9.72 -6.73 -11.82
CA GLN A 282 8.48 -6.48 -12.56
C GLN A 282 8.23 -4.97 -12.50
N GLN A 283 8.42 -4.29 -13.63
CA GLN A 283 8.12 -2.87 -13.67
C GLN A 283 6.63 -2.69 -13.38
N PRO A 284 6.26 -1.71 -12.55
CA PRO A 284 4.85 -1.45 -12.26
C PRO A 284 4.10 -1.19 -13.57
N GLN A 285 3.23 -2.12 -13.95
CA GLN A 285 2.36 -1.95 -15.11
C GLN A 285 1.39 -0.80 -14.82
N GLY A 286 1.47 0.26 -15.59
CA GLY A 286 0.54 1.38 -15.48
C GLY A 286 0.79 2.42 -16.54
N LEU A 287 -0.24 3.23 -16.79
CA LEU A 287 -0.21 4.31 -17.75
C LEU A 287 0.63 5.46 -17.20
N ARG A 288 1.38 6.10 -18.09
CA ARG A 288 2.21 7.27 -17.77
C ARG A 288 1.72 8.45 -18.58
N PHE A 289 1.38 9.54 -17.89
CA PHE A 289 1.00 10.81 -18.52
C PHE A 289 1.93 11.94 -18.06
N PRO A 290 2.12 12.99 -18.89
CA PRO A 290 2.80 14.21 -18.47
C PRO A 290 2.11 14.87 -17.28
N LEU A 291 2.86 15.59 -16.43
CA LEU A 291 2.31 16.28 -15.25
C LEU A 291 1.16 17.25 -15.57
N SER A 292 1.11 17.81 -16.79
CA SER A 292 0.00 18.66 -17.26
C SER A 292 -1.35 17.96 -17.23
N TYR A 293 -1.39 16.62 -17.25
CA TYR A 293 -2.61 15.83 -17.22
C TYR A 293 -3.18 15.64 -15.81
N LEU A 294 -2.45 16.07 -14.77
CA LEU A 294 -2.82 15.82 -13.38
C LEU A 294 -4.20 16.35 -13.01
N GLU A 295 -4.56 17.55 -13.48
CA GLU A 295 -5.86 18.14 -13.15
C GLU A 295 -7.01 17.40 -13.87
N ALA A 296 -6.81 16.95 -15.11
CA ALA A 296 -7.79 16.11 -15.81
C ALA A 296 -7.96 14.74 -15.13
N LEU A 297 -6.87 14.12 -14.68
CA LEU A 297 -6.93 12.87 -13.91
C LEU A 297 -7.65 13.05 -12.57
N LYS A 298 -7.44 14.18 -11.87
CA LYS A 298 -8.20 14.53 -10.66
C LYS A 298 -9.68 14.75 -10.94
N GLN A 299 -10.04 15.35 -12.08
CA GLN A 299 -11.45 15.49 -12.49
C GLN A 299 -12.11 14.12 -12.67
N ILE A 300 -11.46 13.18 -13.37
CA ILE A 300 -11.96 11.82 -13.54
C ILE A 300 -12.06 11.09 -12.19
N TRP A 301 -11.06 11.26 -11.31
CA TRP A 301 -11.02 10.63 -9.99
C TRP A 301 -12.13 11.09 -9.04
N SER A 302 -12.43 12.39 -9.06
CA SER A 302 -13.38 13.02 -8.13
C SER A 302 -14.81 13.05 -8.65
N GLY A 303 -15.00 13.02 -9.97
CA GLY A 303 -16.31 13.04 -10.61
C GLY A 303 -17.00 11.68 -10.58
N SER A 304 -18.35 11.70 -10.47
CA SER A 304 -19.16 10.51 -10.71
C SER A 304 -19.22 10.15 -12.20
N THR A 305 -19.19 11.17 -13.06
CA THR A 305 -19.10 11.08 -14.53
C THR A 305 -18.49 12.37 -15.08
N VAL A 306 -17.76 12.31 -16.19
CA VAL A 306 -17.13 13.47 -16.84
C VAL A 306 -17.34 13.41 -18.35
N HIS A 307 -17.65 14.54 -19.00
CA HIS A 307 -17.63 14.60 -20.46
C HIS A 307 -16.19 14.77 -20.96
N VAL A 308 -15.77 13.98 -21.96
CA VAL A 308 -14.38 14.00 -22.46
C VAL A 308 -13.98 15.41 -22.90
N LYS A 309 -14.85 16.14 -23.60
CA LYS A 309 -14.63 17.55 -24.00
C LYS A 309 -14.34 18.52 -22.86
N GLU A 310 -14.77 18.22 -21.62
CA GLU A 310 -14.67 19.08 -20.44
C GLU A 310 -13.41 18.78 -19.60
N LEU A 311 -12.61 17.79 -20.00
CA LEU A 311 -11.34 17.49 -19.36
C LEU A 311 -10.40 18.69 -19.45
N ASN A 312 -9.72 18.99 -18.34
CA ASN A 312 -8.81 20.12 -18.20
C ASN A 312 -7.48 19.85 -18.91
N LEU A 313 -7.52 19.82 -20.24
CA LEU A 313 -6.41 19.65 -21.17
C LEU A 313 -6.54 20.66 -22.30
N THR A 314 -5.41 20.96 -22.94
CA THR A 314 -5.32 22.10 -23.86
C THR A 314 -5.92 21.82 -25.23
N SER A 315 -5.81 20.58 -25.72
CA SER A 315 -6.34 20.18 -27.03
C SER A 315 -7.33 19.03 -26.92
N ASP A 316 -8.25 18.95 -27.88
CA ASP A 316 -9.24 17.86 -27.94
C ASP A 316 -8.59 16.50 -28.23
N GLU A 317 -7.48 16.49 -28.97
CA GLU A 317 -6.67 15.29 -29.21
C GLU A 317 -6.10 14.72 -27.90
N GLU A 318 -5.58 15.57 -27.00
CA GLU A 318 -5.10 15.13 -25.69
C GLU A 318 -6.22 14.54 -24.82
N LYS A 319 -7.44 15.12 -24.89
CA LYS A 319 -8.60 14.64 -24.15
C LYS A 319 -9.05 13.26 -24.62
N GLU A 320 -9.15 13.07 -25.94
CA GLU A 320 -9.47 11.77 -26.52
C GLU A 320 -8.39 10.73 -26.23
N ASN A 321 -7.11 11.09 -26.37
CA ASN A 321 -5.99 10.19 -26.08
C ASN A 321 -5.96 9.76 -24.61
N LEU A 322 -6.21 10.69 -23.67
CA LEU A 322 -6.34 10.37 -22.25
C LEU A 322 -7.48 9.36 -22.02
N ALA A 323 -8.68 9.64 -22.52
CA ALA A 323 -9.83 8.76 -22.36
C ALA A 323 -9.57 7.38 -22.98
N LEU A 324 -9.00 7.32 -24.18
CA LEU A 324 -8.69 6.08 -24.86
C LEU A 324 -7.67 5.25 -24.08
N SER A 325 -6.62 5.87 -23.57
CA SER A 325 -5.57 5.19 -22.80
C SER A 325 -6.10 4.59 -21.50
N LEU A 326 -6.98 5.31 -20.79
CA LEU A 326 -7.64 4.78 -19.59
C LEU A 326 -8.61 3.64 -19.92
N TRP A 327 -9.30 3.74 -21.07
CA TRP A 327 -10.26 2.73 -21.50
C TRP A 327 -9.56 1.41 -21.91
N THR A 328 -8.39 1.47 -22.56
CA THR A 328 -7.62 0.27 -22.94
C THR A 328 -7.19 -0.58 -21.73
N GLU A 329 -7.11 0.03 -20.55
CA GLU A 329 -6.78 -0.64 -19.29
C GLU A 329 -8.03 -0.96 -18.44
N CYS A 330 -9.24 -0.88 -19.01
CA CYS A 330 -10.53 -1.08 -18.31
C CYS A 330 -10.77 -0.13 -17.12
N LEU A 331 -10.12 1.03 -17.09
CA LEU A 331 -10.21 1.97 -15.97
C LEU A 331 -11.36 2.96 -16.13
N ILE A 332 -11.93 3.08 -17.32
CA ILE A 332 -13.14 3.87 -17.54
C ILE A 332 -14.13 3.12 -18.42
N GLU A 333 -15.39 3.50 -18.30
CA GLU A 333 -16.46 3.10 -19.21
C GLU A 333 -17.15 4.31 -19.83
N VAL A 334 -17.72 4.10 -21.03
CA VAL A 334 -18.56 5.08 -21.71
C VAL A 334 -20.02 4.83 -21.34
N ILE A 335 -20.73 5.89 -20.93
CA ILE A 335 -22.13 5.87 -20.48
C ILE A 335 -23.06 6.43 -21.56
#